data_AF-A0A7G9RXG3-F1
#
_entry.id   AF-A0A7G9RXG3-F1
#
_cell.length_a   1.000
_cell.length_b   1.000
_cell.length_c   1.000
_cell.angle_alpha   90.00
_cell.angle_beta   90.00
_cell.angle_gamma   90.00
#
_symmetry.space_group_name_H-M   'P 1'
#
loop_
_entity.id
_entity.type
_entity.pdbx_description
1 polymer ?
#
loop_
_entity_poly.entity_id
_entity_poly.type
_entity_poly.pdbx_seq_one_letter_code
_entity_poly.pdbx_strand_id
1 'polypeptide(L)'
;MSAFNKKISKKTFLISSAVILAIVSFLRFGVGADYFSYEYLYNELDVKSIGSMLDSLVFIEFGFRALMYISKIVGLSYHTFASIISIAIVILTLAWINDNSENYQLSTLLFYTLFYFVWAISALRQGLALILAMYLLFNNKYFFKMYQKVLILLACASLHVSVLILLPIILLRDYTPSKKTLMILFGISLVITFIPFGSILGALSSIPYIGKLTHYLEGSGRGFLDFPGIVRILFFIGIWLHYDKLIESKNKSIRDLTLLSLYSFIIYFVFKFSELMAARFSVFGYFSVIIIFPSIVMLYEKRQLRMMGMAGLMTFSSLSLYKEMKTVIDQSGFRGGLVELNKNTILNADRGKFFNQYNLIAQRIELCKANEKEFFGKFESDAIPYADKNNLGDHFQSVFFPDTNMYGIINDKGEIVERGIYRYRPEIYGDIVVEETEGTSFKRFVLKNIRTGEYVPEDQLSATIDNFTEETKMRTKWIDFDHYTYEQMKGSLFAELIPEEDILTSSIGKYGSPFFYEIVEVTAYTQTMYIYLDDYYNPLNNSIYYSITPYGSNFIAIGKTSCSSEYINRNGDIIWIEKEQK
;
A
#
# COMPACT_ATOMS: atom_id res chain seq x y z
N MET A 1 18.58 33.30 38.04
CA MET A 1 17.40 33.36 37.14
C MET A 1 17.61 34.20 35.85
N SER A 2 18.83 34.64 35.48
CA SER A 2 19.06 35.42 34.23
C SER A 2 19.44 34.58 32.99
N ALA A 3 19.64 33.26 33.13
CA ALA A 3 20.04 32.39 32.03
C ALA A 3 18.91 32.09 31.00
N PHE A 4 17.65 32.30 31.38
CA PHE A 4 16.48 32.00 30.53
C PHE A 4 16.00 33.19 29.67
N ASN A 5 16.66 34.35 29.73
CA ASN A 5 16.21 35.56 29.03
C ASN A 5 16.85 35.79 27.64
N LYS A 6 17.65 34.85 27.12
CA LYS A 6 18.12 34.92 25.73
C LYS A 6 17.03 34.42 24.80
N LYS A 7 16.47 35.31 23.97
CA LYS A 7 15.61 34.93 22.85
C LYS A 7 16.36 33.95 21.96
N ILE A 8 15.80 32.75 21.77
CA ILE A 8 16.32 31.74 20.85
C ILE A 8 16.34 32.34 19.43
N SER A 9 17.47 32.22 18.73
CA SER A 9 17.57 32.73 17.36
C SER A 9 16.68 31.92 16.42
N LYS A 10 16.20 32.54 15.32
CA LYS A 10 15.38 31.85 14.30
C LYS A 10 16.04 30.58 13.80
N LYS A 11 17.33 30.67 13.47
CA LYS A 11 18.12 29.53 12.98
C LYS A 11 18.20 28.42 14.02
N THR A 12 18.47 28.77 15.28
CA THR A 12 18.53 27.79 16.39
C THR A 12 17.20 27.08 16.57
N PHE A 13 16.09 27.83 16.58
CA PHE A 13 14.74 27.26 16.76
C PHE A 13 14.35 26.30 15.63
N LEU A 14 14.62 26.68 14.38
CA LEU A 14 14.29 25.84 13.22
C LEU A 14 15.15 24.57 13.18
N ILE A 15 16.45 24.69 13.47
CA ILE A 15 17.33 23.52 13.55
C ILE A 15 16.90 22.59 14.69
N SER A 16 16.62 23.11 15.88
CA SER A 16 16.16 22.27 16.99
C SER A 16 14.84 21.58 16.66
N SER A 17 13.91 22.29 16.02
CA SER A 17 12.64 21.71 15.55
C SER A 17 12.87 20.61 14.51
N ALA A 18 13.77 20.83 13.55
CA ALA A 18 14.14 19.85 12.54
C ALA A 18 14.71 18.57 13.17
N VAL A 19 15.62 18.73 14.14
CA VAL A 19 16.26 17.60 14.84
C VAL A 19 15.22 16.78 15.62
N ILE A 20 14.35 17.45 16.39
CA ILE A 20 13.32 16.75 17.18
C ILE A 20 12.37 15.97 16.26
N LEU A 21 11.87 16.61 15.20
CA LEU A 21 10.97 15.95 14.25
C LEU A 21 11.67 14.86 13.44
N ALA A 22 12.95 15.02 13.11
CA ALA A 22 13.75 13.98 12.45
C ALA A 22 13.91 12.75 13.33
N ILE A 23 14.18 12.93 14.64
CA ILE A 23 14.29 11.82 15.60
C ILE A 23 12.96 11.06 15.69
N VAL A 24 11.84 11.77 15.80
CA VAL A 24 10.50 11.15 15.80
C VAL A 24 10.23 10.41 14.48
N SER A 25 10.62 10.99 13.35
CA SER A 25 10.47 10.37 12.02
C SER A 25 11.31 9.10 11.87
N PHE A 26 12.47 9.04 12.52
CA PHE A 26 13.39 7.91 12.46
C PHE A 26 13.01 6.77 13.40
N LEU A 27 12.59 7.09 14.64
CA LEU A 27 12.27 6.07 15.65
C LEU A 27 10.90 5.42 15.45
N ARG A 28 10.02 6.00 14.62
CA ARG A 28 8.66 5.51 14.44
C ARG A 28 8.62 4.09 13.86
N PHE A 29 7.69 3.28 14.36
CA PHE A 29 7.36 1.98 13.76
C PHE A 29 5.84 1.85 13.63
N GLY A 30 5.34 1.47 12.46
CA GLY A 30 3.91 1.29 12.20
C GLY A 30 3.05 2.57 12.29
N VAL A 31 3.67 3.75 12.39
CA VAL A 31 2.95 5.02 12.53
C VAL A 31 2.56 5.58 11.16
N GLY A 32 1.25 5.70 10.93
CA GLY A 32 0.64 6.24 9.72
C GLY A 32 -0.16 5.18 8.94
N ALA A 33 -1.26 5.60 8.31
CA ALA A 33 -2.15 4.74 7.53
C ALA A 33 -1.43 3.93 6.44
N ASP A 34 -0.43 4.54 5.81
CA ASP A 34 0.26 3.96 4.66
C ASP A 34 1.60 3.28 5.04
N TYR A 35 1.93 3.19 6.33
CA TYR A 35 3.27 2.72 6.75
C TYR A 35 3.57 1.30 6.23
N PHE A 36 2.68 0.34 6.49
CA PHE A 36 2.89 -1.04 6.08
C PHE A 36 2.65 -1.25 4.58
N SER A 37 1.80 -0.43 3.95
CA SER A 37 1.62 -0.50 2.50
C SER A 37 2.88 -0.06 1.76
N TYR A 38 3.58 0.97 2.24
CA TYR A 38 4.89 1.34 1.71
C TYR A 38 5.97 0.30 2.00
N GLU A 39 5.93 -0.37 3.15
CA GLU A 39 6.84 -1.49 3.45
C GLU A 39 6.67 -2.62 2.45
N TYR A 40 5.41 -3.01 2.20
CA TYR A 40 5.06 -4.01 1.21
C TYR A 40 5.55 -3.60 -0.19
N LEU A 41 5.21 -2.39 -0.66
CA LEU A 41 5.66 -1.91 -1.97
C LEU A 41 7.19 -1.85 -2.09
N TYR A 42 7.88 -1.43 -1.02
CA TYR A 42 9.33 -1.41 -1.00
C TYR A 42 9.89 -2.82 -1.13
N ASN A 43 9.35 -3.79 -0.39
CA ASN A 43 9.80 -5.18 -0.41
C ASN A 43 9.50 -5.89 -1.73
N GLU A 44 8.36 -5.61 -2.35
CA GLU A 44 7.91 -6.18 -3.63
C GLU A 44 8.67 -5.66 -4.86
N LEU A 45 9.28 -4.48 -4.79
CA LEU A 45 9.99 -3.90 -5.93
C LEU A 45 11.14 -4.81 -6.40
N ASP A 46 11.13 -5.19 -7.69
CA ASP A 46 12.22 -5.93 -8.31
C ASP A 46 13.40 -4.99 -8.62
N VAL A 47 14.60 -5.43 -8.23
CA VAL A 47 15.85 -4.69 -8.38
C VAL A 47 16.91 -5.45 -9.20
N LYS A 48 16.55 -6.56 -9.84
CA LYS A 48 17.47 -7.32 -10.73
C LYS A 48 18.01 -6.45 -11.86
N SER A 49 17.16 -5.59 -12.43
CA SER A 49 17.53 -4.65 -13.47
C SER A 49 16.61 -3.42 -13.48
N ILE A 50 17.01 -2.37 -14.21
CA ILE A 50 16.16 -1.18 -14.44
C ILE A 50 14.88 -1.58 -15.20
N GLY A 51 14.97 -2.51 -16.16
CA GLY A 51 13.81 -3.02 -16.90
C GLY A 51 12.81 -3.70 -15.97
N SER A 52 13.30 -4.60 -15.11
CA SER A 52 12.49 -5.27 -14.09
C SER A 52 11.80 -4.28 -13.15
N MET A 53 12.49 -3.22 -12.74
CA MET A 53 11.89 -2.17 -11.92
C MET A 53 10.77 -1.42 -12.68
N LEU A 54 10.94 -1.15 -13.98
CA LEU A 54 9.93 -0.48 -14.81
C LEU A 54 8.66 -1.33 -14.98
N ASP A 55 8.84 -2.64 -15.13
CA ASP A 55 7.76 -3.61 -15.29
C ASP A 55 7.07 -3.94 -13.96
N SER A 56 7.80 -3.84 -12.84
CA SER A 56 7.23 -4.01 -11.50
C SER A 56 6.44 -2.78 -11.03
N LEU A 57 5.35 -3.00 -10.30
CA LEU A 57 4.57 -1.96 -9.63
C LEU A 57 4.15 -0.79 -10.56
N VAL A 58 3.66 -1.10 -11.76
CA VAL A 58 3.30 -0.10 -12.80
C VAL A 58 2.29 0.95 -12.31
N PHE A 59 1.49 0.64 -11.29
CA PHE A 59 0.54 1.55 -10.66
C PHE A 59 1.18 2.60 -9.72
N ILE A 60 2.47 2.49 -9.41
CA ILE A 60 3.24 3.46 -8.63
C ILE A 60 3.98 4.41 -9.57
N GLU A 61 4.02 5.69 -9.20
CA GLU A 61 4.67 6.72 -9.98
C GLU A 61 6.18 6.46 -10.13
N PHE A 62 6.70 6.66 -11.35
CA PHE A 62 8.07 6.28 -11.72
C PHE A 62 9.15 6.89 -10.82
N GLY A 63 9.04 8.18 -10.49
CA GLY A 63 10.02 8.87 -9.66
C GLY A 63 10.10 8.29 -8.25
N PHE A 64 8.97 7.87 -7.67
CA PHE A 64 8.99 7.21 -6.37
C PHE A 64 9.55 5.78 -6.46
N ARG A 65 9.24 5.04 -7.53
CA ARG A 65 9.87 3.73 -7.80
C ARG A 65 11.38 3.84 -7.93
N ALA A 66 11.87 4.85 -8.64
CA ALA A 66 13.30 5.12 -8.77
C ALA A 66 13.97 5.39 -7.41
N LEU A 67 13.32 6.14 -6.52
CA LEU A 67 13.84 6.36 -5.16
C LEU A 67 13.93 5.06 -4.34
N MET A 68 12.90 4.20 -4.43
CA MET A 68 12.93 2.89 -3.78
C MET A 68 14.02 1.98 -4.37
N TYR A 69 14.15 1.94 -5.70
CA TYR A 69 15.15 1.17 -6.43
C TYR A 69 16.57 1.54 -6.03
N ILE A 70 16.90 2.83 -6.05
CA ILE A 70 18.22 3.35 -5.62
C ILE A 70 18.49 2.96 -4.17
N SER A 71 17.50 3.10 -3.29
CA SER A 71 17.64 2.78 -1.87
C SER A 71 17.90 1.30 -1.64
N LYS A 72 17.19 0.41 -2.34
CA LYS A 72 17.39 -1.04 -2.26
C LYS A 72 18.77 -1.45 -2.79
N ILE A 73 19.24 -0.86 -3.90
CA ILE A 73 20.57 -1.18 -4.46
C ILE A 73 21.70 -0.80 -3.51
N VAL A 74 21.56 0.32 -2.79
CA VAL A 74 22.54 0.74 -1.77
C VAL A 74 22.40 -0.06 -0.46
N GLY A 75 21.44 -0.99 -0.39
CA GLY A 75 21.25 -1.87 0.77
C GLY A 75 20.49 -1.21 1.93
N LEU A 76 19.72 -0.15 1.68
CA LEU A 76 18.93 0.50 2.72
C LEU A 76 17.70 -0.36 3.09
N SER A 77 17.43 -0.48 4.38
CA SER A 77 16.18 -1.04 4.89
C SER A 77 14.99 -0.12 4.54
N TYR A 78 13.77 -0.68 4.53
CA TYR A 78 12.56 0.12 4.38
C TYR A 78 12.46 1.24 5.43
N HIS A 79 12.76 0.95 6.70
CA HIS A 79 12.71 1.93 7.78
C HIS A 79 13.65 3.11 7.55
N THR A 80 14.88 2.83 7.10
CA THR A 80 15.86 3.86 6.74
C THR A 80 15.37 4.69 5.56
N PHE A 81 14.86 4.05 4.51
CA PHE A 81 14.30 4.72 3.34
C PHE A 81 13.15 5.65 3.72
N ALA A 82 12.13 5.14 4.42
CA ALA A 82 10.97 5.91 4.86
C ALA A 82 11.38 7.10 5.75
N SER A 83 12.36 6.90 6.63
CA SER A 83 12.89 7.96 7.50
C SER A 83 13.58 9.07 6.71
N ILE A 84 14.40 8.73 5.70
CA ILE A 84 15.07 9.71 4.83
C ILE A 84 14.03 10.58 4.13
N ILE A 85 12.97 9.97 3.57
CA ILE A 85 11.90 10.71 2.89
C ILE A 85 11.16 11.62 3.88
N SER A 86 10.77 11.12 5.05
CA SER A 86 10.13 11.92 6.11
C SER A 86 11.00 13.11 6.56
N ILE A 87 12.28 12.87 6.79
CA ILE A 87 13.25 13.91 7.18
C ILE A 87 13.39 14.95 6.06
N ALA A 88 13.45 14.53 4.80
CA ALA A 88 13.49 15.45 3.67
C ALA A 88 12.24 16.34 3.63
N ILE A 89 11.05 15.77 3.86
CA ILE A 89 9.79 16.53 3.95
C ILE A 89 9.85 17.57 5.07
N VAL A 90 10.32 17.18 6.26
CA VAL A 90 10.45 18.10 7.41
C VAL A 90 11.43 19.23 7.09
N ILE A 91 12.62 18.91 6.59
CA ILE A 91 13.65 19.91 6.29
C ILE A 91 13.15 20.89 5.23
N LEU A 92 12.57 20.40 4.13
CA LEU A 92 12.02 21.27 3.08
C LEU A 92 10.87 22.13 3.59
N THR A 93 10.03 21.59 4.49
CA THR A 93 8.95 22.37 5.11
C THR A 93 9.50 23.50 5.99
N LEU A 94 10.48 23.21 6.84
CA LEU A 94 11.07 24.22 7.71
C LEU A 94 11.87 25.26 6.92
N ALA A 95 12.51 24.86 5.82
CA ALA A 95 13.15 25.78 4.88
C ALA A 95 12.10 26.68 4.20
N TRP A 96 10.98 26.12 3.76
CA TRP A 96 9.88 26.88 3.18
C TRP A 96 9.27 27.89 4.17
N ILE A 97 9.04 27.46 5.42
CA ILE A 97 8.57 28.33 6.51
C ILE A 97 9.58 29.44 6.78
N ASN A 98 10.88 29.12 6.83
CA ASN A 98 11.91 30.11 7.04
C ASN A 98 11.85 31.23 5.99
N ASP A 99 11.56 30.87 4.75
CA ASP A 99 11.64 31.78 3.62
C ASP A 99 10.38 32.62 3.42
N ASN A 100 9.22 32.10 3.85
CA ASN A 100 7.92 32.68 3.50
C ASN A 100 7.10 33.15 4.71
N SER A 101 7.39 32.69 5.93
CA SER A 101 6.60 33.04 7.12
C SER A 101 7.20 34.23 7.89
N GLU A 102 6.33 35.19 8.24
CA GLU A 102 6.64 36.29 9.15
C GLU A 102 6.79 35.82 10.61
N ASN A 103 6.06 34.77 10.99
CA ASN A 103 6.09 34.18 12.33
C ASN A 103 6.37 32.67 12.23
N TYR A 104 7.66 32.35 12.11
CA TYR A 104 8.15 30.99 11.90
C TYR A 104 7.83 30.04 13.07
N GLN A 105 7.72 30.55 14.31
CA GLN A 105 7.37 29.71 15.45
C GLN A 105 5.94 29.19 15.33
N LEU A 106 4.99 30.09 15.04
CA LEU A 106 3.59 29.73 14.87
C LEU A 106 3.36 28.86 13.64
N SER A 107 4.04 29.14 12.52
CA SER A 107 4.02 28.26 11.35
C SER A 107 4.56 26.87 11.65
N THR A 108 5.67 26.76 12.39
CA THR A 108 6.23 25.45 12.76
C THR A 108 5.27 24.67 13.65
N LEU A 109 4.59 25.34 14.58
CA LEU A 109 3.55 24.72 15.40
C LEU A 109 2.39 24.20 14.53
N LEU A 110 1.86 25.03 13.63
CA LEU A 110 0.76 24.63 12.74
C LEU A 110 1.15 23.46 11.83
N PHE A 111 2.39 23.44 11.32
CA PHE A 111 2.91 22.30 10.57
C PHE A 111 2.87 21.02 11.41
N TYR A 112 3.42 21.09 12.63
CA TYR A 112 3.47 19.94 13.53
C TYR A 112 2.08 19.41 13.89
N THR A 113 1.14 20.29 14.25
CA THR A 113 -0.16 19.87 14.75
C THR A 113 -1.17 19.49 13.68
N LEU A 114 -1.02 19.97 12.44
CA LEU A 114 -1.98 19.73 11.37
C LEU A 114 -1.50 18.78 10.28
N PHE A 115 -0.19 18.73 10.01
CA PHE A 115 0.31 18.10 8.79
C PHE A 115 1.42 17.09 8.99
N TYR A 116 2.17 17.16 10.10
CA TYR A 116 3.33 16.28 10.32
C TYR A 116 2.95 14.79 10.32
N PHE A 117 1.98 14.38 11.15
CA PHE A 117 1.59 12.97 11.25
C PHE A 117 0.99 12.42 9.95
N VAL A 118 0.18 13.22 9.26
CA VAL A 118 -0.51 12.78 8.03
C VAL A 118 0.43 12.78 6.83
N TRP A 119 1.22 13.85 6.64
CA TRP A 119 1.92 14.07 5.37
C TRP A 119 3.43 13.86 5.45
N ALA A 120 4.06 14.06 6.61
CA ALA A 120 5.48 13.75 6.76
C ALA A 120 5.70 12.28 7.17
N ILE A 121 4.76 11.69 7.90
CA ILE A 121 4.85 10.33 8.44
C ILE A 121 4.03 9.34 7.61
N SER A 122 2.75 9.61 7.32
CA SER A 122 1.91 8.64 6.60
C SER A 122 2.09 8.71 5.08
N ALA A 123 1.59 9.76 4.42
CA ALA A 123 1.45 9.82 2.96
C ALA A 123 2.75 10.26 2.25
N LEU A 124 3.84 9.50 2.38
CA LEU A 124 5.20 9.87 1.94
C LEU A 124 5.30 10.36 0.49
N ARG A 125 4.65 9.67 -0.45
CA ARG A 125 4.63 10.07 -1.88
C ARG A 125 4.04 11.45 -2.07
N GLN A 126 2.81 11.64 -1.59
CA GLN A 126 2.07 12.89 -1.75
C GLN A 126 2.71 14.01 -0.93
N GLY A 127 3.18 13.72 0.29
CA GLY A 127 3.87 14.67 1.16
C GLY A 127 5.13 15.23 0.52
N LEU A 128 5.98 14.37 -0.06
CA LEU A 128 7.20 14.79 -0.75
C LEU A 128 6.90 15.62 -1.99
N ALA A 129 5.98 15.16 -2.85
CA ALA A 129 5.56 15.90 -4.05
C ALA A 129 4.96 17.27 -3.69
N LEU A 130 4.14 17.33 -2.64
CA LEU A 130 3.52 18.54 -2.14
C LEU A 130 4.56 19.54 -1.66
N ILE A 131 5.47 19.16 -0.77
CA ILE A 131 6.42 20.14 -0.22
C ILE A 131 7.43 20.60 -1.26
N LEU A 132 7.87 19.72 -2.18
CA LEU A 132 8.73 20.12 -3.29
C LEU A 132 8.03 21.16 -4.18
N ALA A 133 6.76 20.93 -4.53
CA ALA A 133 5.99 21.89 -5.31
C ALA A 133 5.79 23.22 -4.56
N MET A 134 5.47 23.18 -3.27
CA MET A 134 5.33 24.39 -2.44
C MET A 134 6.66 25.16 -2.35
N TYR A 135 7.76 24.47 -2.07
CA TYR A 135 9.07 25.08 -1.89
C TYR A 135 9.63 25.68 -3.18
N LEU A 136 9.42 25.04 -4.33
CA LEU A 136 9.95 25.53 -5.62
C LEU A 136 9.03 26.55 -6.30
N LEU A 137 7.71 26.36 -6.25
CA LEU A 137 6.76 27.16 -7.05
C LEU A 137 6.13 28.33 -6.27
N PHE A 138 6.05 28.20 -4.94
CA PHE A 138 5.44 29.16 -4.02
C PHE A 138 6.44 29.64 -2.96
N ASN A 139 7.65 29.98 -3.40
CA ASN A 139 8.69 30.62 -2.57
C ASN A 139 9.26 31.83 -3.33
N ASN A 140 9.36 32.97 -2.65
CA ASN A 140 9.86 34.21 -3.27
C ASN A 140 11.31 34.15 -3.71
N LYS A 141 12.10 33.18 -3.22
CA LYS A 141 13.50 33.03 -3.63
C LYS A 141 13.66 32.56 -5.07
N TYR A 142 12.66 31.89 -5.62
CA TYR A 142 12.76 31.24 -6.92
C TYR A 142 11.84 31.91 -7.93
N PHE A 143 12.43 32.29 -9.07
CA PHE A 143 11.73 32.90 -10.17
C PHE A 143 11.89 32.03 -11.41
N PHE A 144 10.82 31.31 -11.76
CA PHE A 144 10.78 30.40 -12.90
C PHE A 144 9.89 30.94 -14.02
N LYS A 145 10.32 30.74 -15.27
CA LYS A 145 9.47 30.91 -16.46
C LYS A 145 8.39 29.84 -16.49
N MET A 146 7.30 30.07 -17.24
CA MET A 146 6.15 29.15 -17.26
C MET A 146 6.53 27.71 -17.63
N TYR A 147 7.35 27.51 -18.67
CA TYR A 147 7.80 26.16 -19.06
C TYR A 147 8.61 25.47 -17.95
N GLN A 148 9.42 26.21 -17.18
CA GLN A 148 10.18 25.66 -16.06
C GLN A 148 9.24 25.25 -14.92
N LYS A 149 8.20 26.02 -14.65
CA LYS A 149 7.17 25.64 -13.66
C LYS A 149 6.44 24.36 -14.06
N VAL A 150 6.11 24.21 -15.35
CA VAL A 150 5.50 22.98 -15.89
C VAL A 150 6.45 21.79 -15.75
N LEU A 151 7.74 21.95 -16.09
CA LEU A 151 8.73 20.90 -15.92
C LEU A 151 8.90 20.49 -14.44
N ILE A 152 8.91 21.46 -13.52
CA ILE A 152 8.95 21.18 -12.07
C ILE A 152 7.69 20.42 -11.64
N LEU A 153 6.50 20.80 -12.12
CA LEU A 153 5.27 20.07 -11.83
C LEU A 153 5.31 18.65 -12.36
N LEU A 154 5.80 18.42 -13.58
CA LEU A 154 5.96 17.07 -14.15
C LEU A 154 6.97 16.23 -13.35
N ALA A 155 8.07 16.84 -12.91
CA ALA A 155 9.02 16.18 -12.02
C ALA A 155 8.38 15.80 -10.68
N CYS A 156 7.58 16.69 -10.07
CA CYS A 156 6.83 16.36 -8.87
C CYS A 156 5.73 15.31 -9.13
N ALA A 157 5.12 15.31 -10.32
CA ALA A 157 4.10 14.35 -10.71
C ALA A 157 4.67 12.93 -10.87
N SER A 158 5.97 12.82 -11.17
CA SER A 158 6.68 11.54 -11.14
C SER A 158 6.78 10.94 -9.72
N LEU A 159 6.64 11.76 -8.67
CA LEU A 159 6.56 11.29 -7.28
C LEU A 159 5.12 10.99 -6.89
N HIS A 160 4.20 11.89 -7.27
CA HIS A 160 2.78 11.68 -7.05
C HIS A 160 1.92 12.54 -7.99
N VAL A 161 1.01 11.90 -8.73
CA VAL A 161 0.26 12.53 -9.83
C VAL A 161 -0.66 13.69 -9.40
N SER A 162 -1.15 13.68 -8.16
CA SER A 162 -2.14 14.68 -7.71
C SER A 162 -1.61 16.12 -7.71
N VAL A 163 -0.28 16.33 -7.74
CA VAL A 163 0.34 17.65 -7.84
C VAL A 163 -0.05 18.40 -9.12
N LEU A 164 -0.50 17.69 -10.16
CA LEU A 164 -0.99 18.30 -11.40
C LEU A 164 -2.22 19.19 -11.18
N ILE A 165 -2.93 19.06 -10.04
CA ILE A 165 -4.00 19.99 -9.65
C ILE A 165 -3.50 21.45 -9.52
N LEU A 166 -2.19 21.64 -9.31
CA LEU A 166 -1.58 22.97 -9.25
C LEU A 166 -1.44 23.63 -10.63
N LEU A 167 -1.50 22.87 -11.73
CA LEU A 167 -1.36 23.42 -13.08
C LEU A 167 -2.37 24.54 -13.39
N PRO A 168 -3.69 24.36 -13.22
CA PRO A 168 -4.64 25.45 -13.42
C PRO A 168 -4.39 26.63 -12.48
N ILE A 169 -3.92 26.38 -11.25
CA ILE A 169 -3.63 27.44 -10.28
C ILE A 169 -2.42 28.28 -10.70
N ILE A 170 -1.38 27.64 -11.26
CA ILE A 170 -0.22 28.35 -11.79
C ILE A 170 -0.58 29.16 -13.03
N LEU A 171 -1.46 28.63 -13.89
CA LEU A 171 -1.96 29.35 -15.08
C LEU A 171 -2.78 30.59 -14.67
N LEU A 172 -3.56 30.49 -13.60
CA LEU A 172 -4.38 31.58 -13.08
C LEU A 172 -3.63 32.51 -12.11
N ARG A 173 -2.32 32.34 -11.92
CA ARG A 173 -1.53 33.08 -10.90
C ARG A 173 -1.50 34.60 -11.11
N ASP A 174 -1.63 35.04 -12.36
CA ASP A 174 -1.64 36.47 -12.70
C ASP A 174 -3.06 37.07 -12.67
N TYR A 175 -4.08 36.23 -12.48
CA TYR A 175 -5.46 36.65 -12.30
C TYR A 175 -5.81 36.76 -10.82
N THR A 176 -6.14 37.97 -10.36
CA THR A 176 -6.62 38.22 -9.00
C THR A 176 -8.15 38.35 -9.00
N PRO A 177 -8.91 37.31 -8.58
CA PRO A 177 -10.37 37.38 -8.56
C PRO A 177 -10.87 38.42 -7.56
N SER A 178 -12.09 38.93 -7.76
CA SER A 178 -12.73 39.79 -6.74
C SER A 178 -13.21 38.96 -5.54
N LYS A 179 -13.32 39.59 -4.35
CA LYS A 179 -13.94 38.96 -3.16
C LYS A 179 -15.32 38.39 -3.45
N LYS A 180 -16.12 39.10 -4.26
CA LYS A 180 -17.47 38.69 -4.67
C LYS A 180 -17.42 37.44 -5.54
N THR A 181 -16.50 37.39 -6.50
CA THR A 181 -16.29 36.21 -7.36
C THR A 181 -15.94 34.99 -6.53
N LEU A 182 -15.00 35.11 -5.59
CA LEU A 182 -14.60 34.01 -4.70
C LEU A 182 -15.77 33.52 -3.83
N MET A 183 -16.58 34.43 -3.29
CA MET A 183 -17.76 34.07 -2.49
C MET A 183 -18.81 33.34 -3.34
N ILE A 184 -19.06 33.80 -4.57
CA ILE A 184 -19.99 33.13 -5.50
C ILE A 184 -19.49 31.72 -5.84
N LEU A 185 -18.21 31.57 -6.19
CA LEU A 185 -17.62 30.27 -6.50
C LEU A 185 -17.69 29.32 -5.30
N PHE A 186 -17.41 29.83 -4.10
CA PHE A 186 -17.54 29.05 -2.87
C PHE A 186 -18.98 28.63 -2.61
N GLY A 187 -19.96 29.56 -2.72
CA GLY A 187 -21.37 29.24 -2.59
C GLY A 187 -21.84 28.19 -3.60
N ILE A 188 -21.43 28.29 -4.87
CA ILE A 188 -21.70 27.28 -5.90
C ILE A 188 -21.08 25.93 -5.50
N SER A 189 -19.83 25.90 -5.02
CA SER A 189 -19.19 24.65 -4.61
C SER A 189 -19.89 23.94 -3.46
N LEU A 190 -20.49 24.70 -2.53
CA LEU A 190 -21.30 24.13 -1.44
C LEU A 190 -22.60 23.51 -1.97
N VAL A 191 -23.25 24.15 -2.94
CA VAL A 191 -24.45 23.59 -3.59
C VAL A 191 -24.11 22.32 -4.38
N ILE A 192 -22.97 22.31 -5.07
CA ILE A 192 -22.48 21.14 -5.83
C ILE A 192 -22.32 19.91 -4.94
N THR A 193 -21.97 20.07 -3.66
CA THR A 193 -21.82 18.95 -2.71
C THR A 193 -23.11 18.14 -2.55
N PHE A 194 -24.29 18.73 -2.76
CA PHE A 194 -25.58 18.04 -2.65
C PHE A 194 -26.02 17.32 -3.93
N ILE A 195 -25.28 17.49 -5.03
CA ILE A 195 -25.54 16.78 -6.28
C ILE A 195 -25.08 15.31 -6.09
N PRO A 196 -25.93 14.31 -6.36
CA PRO A 196 -25.60 12.89 -6.16
C PRO A 196 -24.67 12.36 -7.27
N PHE A 197 -23.49 12.96 -7.42
CA PHE A 197 -22.49 12.57 -8.42
C PHE A 197 -22.10 11.09 -8.29
N GLY A 198 -22.11 10.52 -7.09
CA GLY A 198 -21.85 9.10 -6.90
C GLY A 198 -22.84 8.21 -7.65
N SER A 199 -24.14 8.53 -7.58
CA SER A 199 -25.19 7.81 -8.32
C SER A 199 -25.07 8.00 -9.83
N ILE A 200 -24.72 9.21 -10.27
CA ILE A 200 -24.51 9.53 -11.70
C ILE A 200 -23.31 8.77 -12.27
N LEU A 201 -22.18 8.77 -11.54
CA LEU A 201 -20.97 8.06 -11.95
C LEU A 201 -21.13 6.54 -11.87
N GLY A 202 -21.87 6.04 -10.89
CA GLY A 202 -22.22 4.63 -10.77
C GLY A 202 -23.02 4.11 -11.98
N ALA A 203 -23.93 4.93 -12.51
CA ALA A 203 -24.67 4.62 -13.74
C ALA A 203 -23.78 4.59 -15.01
N LEU A 204 -22.58 5.17 -14.94
CA LEU A 204 -21.61 5.23 -16.03
C LEU A 204 -20.41 4.28 -15.81
N SER A 205 -20.51 3.38 -14.83
CA SER A 205 -19.43 2.47 -14.43
C SER A 205 -18.95 1.53 -15.54
N SER A 206 -19.78 1.30 -16.57
CA SER A 206 -19.44 0.53 -17.77
C SER A 206 -18.33 1.15 -18.62
N ILE A 207 -17.95 2.41 -18.37
CA ILE A 207 -16.84 3.10 -19.06
C ILE A 207 -15.52 2.81 -18.31
N PRO A 208 -14.49 2.23 -18.96
CA PRO A 208 -13.27 1.72 -18.30
C PRO A 208 -12.53 2.72 -17.39
N TYR A 209 -12.55 4.01 -17.74
CA TYR A 209 -11.90 5.06 -16.95
C TYR A 209 -12.75 5.55 -15.77
N ILE A 210 -14.08 5.41 -15.87
CA ILE A 210 -15.03 5.79 -14.80
C ILE A 210 -15.08 4.69 -13.73
N GLY A 211 -14.91 3.42 -14.10
CA GLY A 211 -14.79 2.31 -13.15
C GLY A 211 -13.61 2.47 -12.16
N LYS A 212 -12.55 3.21 -12.51
CA LYS A 212 -11.51 3.56 -11.53
C LYS A 212 -11.96 4.62 -10.53
N LEU A 213 -12.89 5.51 -10.92
CA LEU A 213 -13.48 6.51 -10.03
C LEU A 213 -14.48 5.88 -9.05
N THR A 214 -15.13 4.76 -9.41
CA THR A 214 -16.13 4.13 -8.54
C THR A 214 -15.55 3.54 -7.26
N HIS A 215 -14.29 3.07 -7.29
CA HIS A 215 -13.55 2.69 -6.06
C HIS A 215 -13.35 3.85 -5.07
N TYR A 216 -13.45 5.10 -5.53
CA TYR A 216 -13.38 6.29 -4.67
C TYR A 216 -14.76 6.70 -4.11
N LEU A 217 -15.84 6.01 -4.49
CA LEU A 217 -17.22 6.27 -4.05
C LEU A 217 -17.67 5.39 -2.87
N GLU A 218 -16.98 4.28 -2.59
CA GLU A 218 -17.38 3.29 -1.57
C GLU A 218 -17.23 3.75 -0.11
N GLY A 219 -16.76 4.98 0.13
CA GLY A 219 -16.82 5.61 1.44
C GLY A 219 -18.13 6.37 1.59
N SER A 220 -19.11 5.78 2.28
CA SER A 220 -20.36 6.45 2.69
C SER A 220 -20.07 7.88 3.16
N GLY A 221 -20.56 8.86 2.40
CA GLY A 221 -20.27 10.28 2.64
C GLY A 221 -20.60 10.65 4.09
N ARG A 222 -19.59 11.01 4.88
CA ARG A 222 -19.85 11.68 6.15
C ARG A 222 -20.58 12.98 5.83
N GLY A 223 -21.45 13.41 6.74
CA GLY A 223 -22.32 14.56 6.51
C GLY A 223 -21.56 15.79 6.01
N PHE A 224 -22.25 16.64 5.23
CA PHE A 224 -21.72 17.90 4.68
C PHE A 224 -20.97 18.77 5.71
N LEU A 225 -21.41 18.74 6.98
CA LEU A 225 -20.81 19.44 8.12
C LEU A 225 -19.94 18.52 8.99
N ASP A 226 -19.16 17.63 8.37
CA ASP A 226 -18.11 16.91 9.08
C ASP A 226 -17.02 17.89 9.56
N PHE A 227 -16.24 17.45 10.55
CA PHE A 227 -15.16 18.28 11.11
C PHE A 227 -14.21 18.84 10.03
N PRO A 228 -13.70 18.06 9.06
CA PRO A 228 -12.92 18.57 7.93
C PRO A 228 -13.61 19.65 7.09
N GLY A 229 -14.92 19.55 6.85
CA GLY A 229 -15.73 20.54 6.14
C GLY A 229 -15.88 21.83 6.93
N ILE A 230 -16.27 21.74 8.21
CA ILE A 230 -16.43 22.90 9.09
C ILE A 230 -15.12 23.69 9.20
N VAL A 231 -13.99 23.01 9.42
CA VAL A 231 -12.67 23.66 9.51
C VAL A 231 -12.34 24.42 8.22
N ARG A 232 -12.63 23.84 7.05
CA ARG A 232 -12.36 24.51 5.76
C ARG A 232 -13.29 25.70 5.51
N ILE A 233 -14.55 25.65 5.94
CA ILE A 233 -15.46 26.81 5.90
C ILE A 233 -14.92 27.92 6.80
N LEU A 234 -14.57 27.62 8.04
CA LEU A 234 -14.01 28.60 8.98
C LEU A 234 -12.70 29.20 8.44
N PHE A 235 -11.86 28.37 7.81
CA PHE A 235 -10.61 28.84 7.23
C PHE A 235 -10.83 29.70 5.98
N PHE A 236 -11.74 29.30 5.11
CA PHE A 236 -12.15 30.12 3.97
C PHE A 236 -12.64 31.49 4.43
N ILE A 237 -13.56 31.54 5.41
CA ILE A 237 -14.08 32.79 5.97
C ILE A 237 -12.95 33.62 6.59
N GLY A 238 -12.08 33.00 7.40
CA GLY A 238 -10.95 33.67 8.03
C GLY A 238 -10.02 34.34 7.02
N ILE A 239 -9.66 33.65 5.94
CA ILE A 239 -8.82 34.19 4.86
C ILE A 239 -9.59 35.25 4.06
N TRP A 240 -10.86 34.98 3.72
CA TRP A 240 -11.70 35.88 2.92
C TRP A 240 -11.92 37.24 3.59
N LEU A 241 -12.14 37.27 4.91
CA LEU A 241 -12.26 38.50 5.68
C LEU A 241 -11.01 39.40 5.57
N HIS A 242 -9.82 38.78 5.45
CA HIS A 242 -8.53 39.48 5.38
C HIS A 242 -7.99 39.59 3.95
N TYR A 243 -8.77 39.21 2.94
CA TYR A 243 -8.30 39.04 1.56
C TYR A 243 -7.62 40.28 0.98
N ASP A 244 -8.21 41.48 1.12
CA ASP A 244 -7.64 42.70 0.50
C ASP A 244 -6.23 42.97 1.03
N LYS A 245 -6.04 42.88 2.36
CA LYS A 245 -4.73 43.07 3.00
C LYS A 245 -3.72 42.00 2.60
N LEU A 246 -4.17 40.75 2.41
CA LEU A 246 -3.30 39.64 2.02
C LEU A 246 -2.85 39.74 0.55
N ILE A 247 -3.74 40.18 -0.33
CA ILE A 247 -3.44 40.35 -1.77
C ILE A 247 -2.57 41.57 -2.02
N GLU A 248 -2.76 42.65 -1.26
CA GLU A 248 -1.94 43.87 -1.30
C GLU A 248 -0.57 43.70 -0.63
N SER A 249 -0.28 42.52 -0.05
CA SER A 249 1.01 42.26 0.56
C SER A 249 2.15 42.43 -0.44
N LYS A 250 3.22 43.13 -0.03
CA LYS A 250 4.46 43.25 -0.82
C LYS A 250 5.11 41.90 -1.09
N ASN A 251 4.80 40.89 -0.27
CA ASN A 251 5.28 39.54 -0.42
C ASN A 251 4.40 38.77 -1.42
N LYS A 252 4.90 38.61 -2.66
CA LYS A 252 4.19 37.92 -3.75
C LYS A 252 3.78 36.49 -3.39
N SER A 253 4.61 35.77 -2.61
CA SER A 253 4.29 34.43 -2.11
C SER A 253 3.04 34.43 -1.23
N ILE A 254 2.87 35.39 -0.31
CA ILE A 254 1.67 35.47 0.54
C ILE A 254 0.40 35.62 -0.32
N ARG A 255 0.45 36.49 -1.34
CA ARG A 255 -0.65 36.65 -2.30
C ARG A 255 -0.98 35.34 -3.00
N ASP A 256 0.03 34.67 -3.57
CA ASP A 256 -0.17 33.45 -4.34
C ASP A 256 -0.67 32.29 -3.46
N LEU A 257 -0.16 32.18 -2.22
CA LEU A 257 -0.61 31.22 -1.22
C LEU A 257 -2.03 31.48 -0.73
N THR A 258 -2.45 32.76 -0.66
CA THR A 258 -3.82 33.15 -0.32
C THR A 258 -4.79 32.64 -1.38
N LEU A 259 -4.49 32.88 -2.66
CA LEU A 259 -5.30 32.39 -3.78
C LEU A 259 -5.32 30.86 -3.83
N LEU A 260 -4.16 30.22 -3.68
CA LEU A 260 -4.04 28.76 -3.63
C LEU A 260 -4.93 28.15 -2.52
N SER A 261 -4.93 28.75 -1.32
CA SER A 261 -5.77 28.30 -0.19
C SER A 261 -7.26 28.38 -0.53
N LEU A 262 -7.72 29.54 -1.03
CA LEU A 262 -9.13 29.77 -1.32
C LEU A 262 -9.63 28.86 -2.45
N TYR A 263 -8.86 28.72 -3.53
CA TYR A 263 -9.21 27.77 -4.60
C TYR A 263 -9.24 26.33 -4.10
N SER A 264 -8.32 25.94 -3.21
CA SER A 264 -8.30 24.59 -2.67
C SER A 264 -9.51 24.28 -1.79
N PHE A 265 -10.04 25.26 -1.05
CA PHE A 265 -11.30 25.10 -0.31
C PHE A 265 -12.53 25.02 -1.21
N ILE A 266 -12.55 25.77 -2.31
CA ILE A 266 -13.60 25.62 -3.33
C ILE A 266 -13.54 24.22 -3.96
N ILE A 267 -12.33 23.77 -4.36
CA ILE A 267 -12.09 22.42 -4.91
C ILE A 267 -12.53 21.32 -3.94
N TYR A 268 -12.26 21.48 -2.63
CA TYR A 268 -12.70 20.52 -1.62
C TYR A 268 -14.21 20.24 -1.70
N PHE A 269 -15.03 21.30 -1.74
CA PHE A 269 -16.49 21.14 -1.77
C PHE A 269 -17.03 20.67 -3.11
N VAL A 270 -16.36 21.01 -4.22
CA VAL A 270 -16.67 20.42 -5.55
C VAL A 270 -16.50 18.90 -5.53
N PHE A 271 -15.43 18.40 -4.90
CA PHE A 271 -15.13 16.96 -4.84
C PHE A 271 -15.70 16.25 -3.61
N LYS A 272 -16.50 16.92 -2.77
CA LYS A 272 -16.96 16.37 -1.48
C LYS A 272 -17.89 15.15 -1.62
N PHE A 273 -18.35 14.83 -2.83
CA PHE A 273 -18.98 13.54 -3.13
C PHE A 273 -18.05 12.34 -2.89
N SER A 274 -16.72 12.55 -2.82
CA SER A 274 -15.73 11.58 -2.37
C SER A 274 -14.75 12.24 -1.39
N GLU A 275 -14.78 11.82 -0.11
CA GLU A 275 -13.90 12.42 0.91
C GLU A 275 -12.43 12.29 0.57
N LEU A 276 -12.05 11.15 -0.01
CA LEU A 276 -10.66 10.86 -0.37
C LEU A 276 -10.20 11.77 -1.51
N MET A 277 -11.03 11.97 -2.54
CA MET A 277 -10.70 12.90 -3.63
C MET A 277 -10.64 14.35 -3.13
N ALA A 278 -11.65 14.78 -2.36
CA ALA A 278 -11.70 16.12 -1.78
C ALA A 278 -10.47 16.42 -0.92
N ALA A 279 -10.07 15.48 -0.05
CA ALA A 279 -8.88 15.62 0.78
C ALA A 279 -7.59 15.69 -0.07
N ARG A 280 -7.43 14.77 -1.05
CA ARG A 280 -6.22 14.69 -1.88
C ARG A 280 -6.02 15.89 -2.81
N PHE A 281 -7.08 16.48 -3.34
CA PHE A 281 -6.95 17.63 -4.24
C PHE A 281 -6.88 18.97 -3.51
N SER A 282 -7.56 19.11 -2.37
CA SER A 282 -7.53 20.37 -1.59
C SER A 282 -6.28 20.53 -0.72
N VAL A 283 -5.50 19.46 -0.51
CA VAL A 283 -4.38 19.51 0.45
C VAL A 283 -3.34 20.57 0.10
N PHE A 284 -3.08 20.84 -1.18
CA PHE A 284 -2.00 21.76 -1.57
C PHE A 284 -2.23 23.18 -1.08
N GLY A 285 -3.46 23.72 -1.18
CA GLY A 285 -3.80 25.01 -0.57
C GLY A 285 -4.29 24.92 0.86
N TYR A 286 -4.73 23.75 1.34
CA TYR A 286 -4.90 23.59 2.77
C TYR A 286 -3.55 23.70 3.50
N PHE A 287 -2.46 23.21 2.91
CA PHE A 287 -1.11 23.30 3.49
C PHE A 287 -0.61 24.75 3.61
N SER A 288 -1.03 25.67 2.74
CA SER A 288 -0.63 27.08 2.81
C SER A 288 -1.16 27.84 4.03
N VAL A 289 -2.15 27.30 4.73
CA VAL A 289 -2.63 27.75 6.05
C VAL A 289 -1.49 27.93 7.05
N ILE A 290 -0.44 27.09 6.97
CA ILE A 290 0.76 27.15 7.81
C ILE A 290 1.41 28.54 7.76
N ILE A 291 1.34 29.25 6.64
CA ILE A 291 1.92 30.58 6.44
C ILE A 291 0.86 31.68 6.53
N ILE A 292 -0.32 31.44 5.97
CA ILE A 292 -1.38 32.46 5.85
C ILE A 292 -1.93 32.86 7.23
N PHE A 293 -2.23 31.92 8.12
CA PHE A 293 -2.79 32.27 9.43
C PHE A 293 -1.83 33.04 10.32
N PRO A 294 -0.53 32.66 10.42
CA PRO A 294 0.44 33.49 11.11
C PRO A 294 0.53 34.90 10.53
N SER A 295 0.47 35.04 9.19
CA SER A 295 0.45 36.34 8.53
C SER A 295 -0.81 37.15 8.91
N ILE A 296 -2.00 36.53 8.92
CA ILE A 296 -3.25 37.18 9.36
C ILE A 296 -3.13 37.71 10.80
N VAL A 297 -2.57 36.92 11.71
CA VAL A 297 -2.35 37.36 13.11
C VAL A 297 -1.44 38.58 13.18
N MET A 298 -0.41 38.63 12.33
CA MET A 298 0.52 39.76 12.28
C MET A 298 -0.08 41.04 11.69
N LEU A 299 -1.17 40.95 10.91
CA LEU A 299 -1.92 42.12 10.40
C LEU A 299 -2.60 42.93 11.50
N TYR A 300 -2.82 42.36 12.70
CA TYR A 300 -3.44 43.06 13.82
C TYR A 300 -2.42 43.94 14.56
N GLU A 301 -2.60 45.26 14.46
CA GLU A 301 -1.78 46.24 15.20
C GLU A 301 -2.08 46.23 16.70
N LYS A 302 -3.38 46.12 17.07
CA LYS A 302 -3.80 46.07 18.47
C LYS A 302 -3.32 44.77 19.12
N ARG A 303 -2.48 44.90 20.16
CA ARG A 303 -1.91 43.76 20.91
C ARG A 303 -2.96 42.77 21.41
N GLN A 304 -4.11 43.25 21.88
CA GLN A 304 -5.19 42.38 22.38
C GLN A 304 -5.75 41.46 21.28
N LEU A 305 -6.07 42.01 20.10
CA LEU A 305 -6.57 41.21 18.97
C LEU A 305 -5.52 40.22 18.46
N ARG A 306 -4.25 40.64 18.40
CA ARG A 306 -3.15 39.74 18.06
C ARG A 306 -3.04 38.58 19.05
N MET A 307 -3.11 38.86 20.36
CA MET A 307 -3.07 37.84 21.40
C MET A 307 -4.29 36.90 21.33
N MET A 308 -5.48 37.42 21.05
CA MET A 308 -6.68 36.60 20.83
C MET A 308 -6.52 35.69 19.62
N GLY A 309 -5.99 36.19 18.50
CA GLY A 309 -5.70 35.37 17.31
C GLY A 309 -4.67 34.28 17.59
N MET A 310 -3.60 34.61 18.32
CA MET A 310 -2.61 33.61 18.75
C MET A 310 -3.25 32.56 19.67
N ALA A 311 -4.03 32.97 20.67
CA ALA A 311 -4.72 32.05 21.58
C ALA A 311 -5.70 31.14 20.83
N GLY A 312 -6.47 31.68 19.88
CA GLY A 312 -7.37 30.90 19.03
C GLY A 312 -6.64 29.83 18.21
N LEU A 313 -5.51 30.20 17.58
CA LEU A 313 -4.69 29.24 16.83
C LEU A 313 -4.02 28.20 17.72
N MET A 314 -3.62 28.57 18.95
CA MET A 314 -3.09 27.62 19.94
C MET A 314 -4.17 26.60 20.34
N THR A 315 -5.38 27.07 20.66
CA THR A 315 -6.51 26.19 21.00
C THR A 315 -6.85 25.25 19.84
N PHE A 316 -6.95 25.79 18.63
CA PHE A 316 -7.18 24.98 17.44
C PHE A 316 -6.07 23.95 17.22
N SER A 317 -4.81 24.37 17.35
CA SER A 317 -3.65 23.48 17.20
C SER A 317 -3.67 22.32 18.21
N SER A 318 -4.06 22.59 19.46
CA SER A 318 -4.18 21.54 20.48
C SER A 318 -5.31 20.54 20.15
N LEU A 319 -6.46 21.04 19.71
CA LEU A 319 -7.59 20.18 19.29
C LEU A 319 -7.23 19.34 18.06
N SER A 320 -6.58 19.95 17.08
CA SER A 320 -6.09 19.25 15.89
C SER A 320 -5.06 18.20 16.25
N LEU A 321 -4.07 18.51 17.09
CA LEU A 321 -3.07 17.54 17.52
C LEU A 321 -3.72 16.34 18.21
N TYR A 322 -4.66 16.56 19.12
CA TYR A 322 -5.39 15.48 19.78
C TYR A 322 -6.13 14.59 18.77
N LYS A 323 -6.85 15.21 17.83
CA LYS A 323 -7.55 14.50 16.75
C LYS A 323 -6.59 13.70 15.88
N GLU A 324 -5.45 14.29 15.47
CA GLU A 324 -4.46 13.62 14.63
C GLU A 324 -3.79 12.45 15.39
N MET A 325 -3.45 12.62 16.67
CA MET A 325 -2.91 11.52 17.48
C MET A 325 -3.90 10.35 17.62
N LYS A 326 -5.19 10.64 17.80
CA LYS A 326 -6.23 9.60 17.81
C LYS A 326 -6.34 8.92 16.44
N THR A 327 -6.39 9.71 15.38
CA THR A 327 -6.49 9.22 14.00
C THR A 327 -5.31 8.33 13.63
N VAL A 328 -4.10 8.65 14.10
CA VAL A 328 -2.90 7.84 13.88
C VAL A 328 -3.04 6.43 14.46
N ILE A 329 -3.59 6.29 15.68
CA ILE A 329 -3.84 4.97 16.27
C ILE A 329 -4.84 4.21 15.41
N ASP A 330 -6.00 4.82 15.15
CA ASP A 330 -7.09 4.22 14.40
C ASP A 330 -6.63 3.75 13.01
N GLN A 331 -5.86 4.59 12.30
CA GLN A 331 -5.39 4.29 10.95
C GLN A 331 -4.20 3.33 10.89
N SER A 332 -3.36 3.30 11.93
CA SER A 332 -2.29 2.31 12.02
C SER A 332 -2.80 0.89 12.27
N GLY A 333 -4.04 0.75 12.75
CA GLY A 333 -4.58 -0.51 13.23
C GLY A 333 -3.96 -0.95 14.57
N PHE A 334 -3.31 -0.04 15.30
CA PHE A 334 -2.61 -0.41 16.53
C PHE A 334 -3.58 -0.72 17.68
N ARG A 335 -3.42 -1.90 18.28
CA ARG A 335 -4.19 -2.37 19.43
C ARG A 335 -3.51 -1.95 20.72
N GLY A 336 -3.87 -0.78 21.18
CA GLY A 336 -3.40 -0.23 22.45
C GLY A 336 -3.65 1.26 22.56
N GLY A 337 -3.23 1.84 23.68
CA GLY A 337 -3.32 3.29 23.88
C GLY A 337 -2.22 4.06 23.13
N LEU A 338 -2.40 5.37 22.99
CA LEU A 338 -1.42 6.29 22.40
C LEU A 338 -0.02 6.17 23.05
N VAL A 339 0.02 5.98 24.36
CA VAL A 339 1.26 5.85 25.13
C VAL A 339 2.02 4.58 24.74
N GLU A 340 1.31 3.49 24.45
CA GLU A 340 1.93 2.25 23.99
C GLU A 340 2.42 2.37 22.55
N LEU A 341 1.62 2.98 21.66
CA LEU A 341 2.05 3.22 20.28
C LEU A 341 3.32 4.07 20.24
N ASN A 342 3.38 5.13 21.05
CA ASN A 342 4.58 5.99 21.12
C ASN A 342 5.80 5.29 21.72
N LYS A 343 5.61 4.21 22.48
CA LYS A 343 6.70 3.35 22.95
C LYS A 343 7.09 2.31 21.92
N ASN A 344 6.26 2.04 20.91
CA ASN A 344 6.54 1.08 19.85
C ASN A 344 7.42 1.73 18.78
N THR A 345 8.73 1.59 18.96
CA THR A 345 9.75 2.15 18.07
C THR A 345 10.40 1.06 17.25
N ILE A 346 11.19 1.44 16.25
CA ILE A 346 11.99 0.48 15.47
C ILE A 346 12.93 -0.38 16.35
N LEU A 347 13.24 0.06 17.58
CA LEU A 347 14.15 -0.64 18.49
C LEU A 347 13.45 -1.73 19.33
N ASN A 348 12.13 -1.67 19.44
CA ASN A 348 11.31 -2.57 20.26
C ASN A 348 9.98 -2.86 19.57
N ALA A 349 10.03 -3.03 18.25
CA ALA A 349 8.88 -3.17 17.39
C ALA A 349 8.07 -4.42 17.75
N ASP A 350 6.83 -4.21 18.18
CA ASP A 350 5.84 -5.27 18.37
C ASP A 350 4.87 -5.26 17.18
N ARG A 351 5.11 -6.15 16.21
CA ARG A 351 4.30 -6.30 15.01
C ARG A 351 2.93 -6.92 15.30
N GLY A 352 2.79 -7.73 16.34
CA GLY A 352 1.54 -8.42 16.71
C GLY A 352 0.44 -7.45 17.17
N LYS A 353 0.83 -6.24 17.58
CA LYS A 353 -0.13 -5.18 17.94
C LYS A 353 -0.71 -4.41 16.76
N PHE A 354 -0.23 -4.59 15.53
CA PHE A 354 -0.75 -3.85 14.38
C PHE A 354 -1.72 -4.69 13.57
N PHE A 355 -2.99 -4.34 13.69
CA PHE A 355 -4.09 -4.89 12.94
C PHE A 355 -4.23 -4.20 11.58
N ASN A 356 -3.30 -4.52 10.67
CA ASN A 356 -3.26 -3.98 9.33
C ASN A 356 -2.96 -5.09 8.31
N GLN A 357 -3.75 -5.17 7.24
CA GLN A 357 -3.57 -6.16 6.17
C GLN A 357 -2.14 -6.17 5.62
N TYR A 358 -1.54 -5.00 5.38
CA TYR A 358 -0.19 -4.94 4.85
C TYR A 358 0.86 -5.36 5.89
N ASN A 359 0.59 -5.18 7.18
CA ASN A 359 1.46 -5.71 8.24
C ASN A 359 1.43 -7.24 8.25
N LEU A 360 0.25 -7.85 8.11
CA LEU A 360 0.10 -9.31 8.00
C LEU A 360 0.90 -9.85 6.81
N ILE A 361 0.78 -9.21 5.63
CA ILE A 361 1.56 -9.59 4.44
C ILE A 361 3.06 -9.42 4.69
N ALA A 362 3.48 -8.29 5.28
CA ALA A 362 4.88 -8.01 5.56
C ALA A 362 5.50 -9.05 6.53
N GLN A 363 4.78 -9.41 7.59
CA GLN A 363 5.20 -10.48 8.52
C GLN A 363 5.37 -11.81 7.82
N ARG A 364 4.45 -12.19 6.92
CA ARG A 364 4.55 -13.45 6.15
C ARG A 364 5.77 -13.47 5.25
N ILE A 365 6.05 -12.36 4.56
CA ILE A 365 7.24 -12.23 3.72
C ILE A 365 8.52 -12.35 4.57
N GLU A 366 8.54 -11.75 5.77
CA GLU A 366 9.69 -11.87 6.69
C GLU A 366 9.88 -13.30 7.20
N LEU A 367 8.82 -13.97 7.64
CA LEU A 367 8.85 -15.36 8.10
C LEU A 367 9.36 -16.29 6.98
N CYS A 368 8.86 -16.09 5.76
CA CYS A 368 9.33 -16.80 4.59
C CYS A 368 10.84 -16.58 4.35
N LYS A 369 11.32 -15.32 4.40
CA LYS A 369 12.75 -15.01 4.19
C LYS A 369 13.64 -15.58 5.29
N ALA A 370 13.18 -15.54 6.54
CA ALA A 370 13.91 -16.09 7.68
C ALA A 370 14.10 -17.60 7.53
N ASN A 371 13.06 -18.27 7.05
CA ASN A 371 13.05 -19.72 6.89
C ASN A 371 13.48 -20.15 5.48
N GLU A 372 13.85 -19.23 4.58
CA GLU A 372 14.14 -19.53 3.16
C GLU A 372 15.22 -20.62 3.03
N LYS A 373 16.31 -20.53 3.79
CA LYS A 373 17.39 -21.54 3.75
C LYS A 373 16.95 -22.91 4.26
N GLU A 374 16.06 -22.94 5.25
CA GLU A 374 15.54 -24.19 5.79
C GLU A 374 14.51 -24.80 4.84
N PHE A 375 13.59 -23.98 4.34
CA PHE A 375 12.53 -24.38 3.41
C PHE A 375 13.10 -24.84 2.07
N PHE A 376 13.94 -24.05 1.41
CA PHE A 376 14.47 -24.40 0.09
C PHE A 376 15.70 -25.31 0.17
N GLY A 377 16.51 -25.21 1.24
CA GLY A 377 17.72 -26.02 1.38
C GLY A 377 17.47 -27.52 1.41
N LYS A 378 16.30 -27.96 1.92
CA LYS A 378 15.87 -29.37 1.86
C LYS A 378 15.72 -29.86 0.41
N PHE A 379 15.22 -29.00 -0.49
CA PHE A 379 14.90 -29.34 -1.87
C PHE A 379 15.99 -28.95 -2.89
N GLU A 380 16.97 -28.15 -2.48
CA GLU A 380 18.15 -27.83 -3.30
C GLU A 380 19.31 -28.81 -3.11
N SER A 381 19.24 -29.71 -2.10
CA SER A 381 20.29 -30.69 -1.87
C SER A 381 20.21 -31.89 -2.83
N ASP A 382 21.35 -32.42 -3.27
CA ASP A 382 21.44 -33.65 -4.06
C ASP A 382 20.99 -34.92 -3.30
N ALA A 383 20.46 -34.77 -2.09
CA ALA A 383 20.02 -35.86 -1.22
C ALA A 383 18.57 -36.30 -1.49
N ILE A 384 17.85 -35.68 -2.43
CA ILE A 384 16.49 -36.12 -2.79
C ILE A 384 16.59 -37.43 -3.58
N PRO A 385 15.96 -38.52 -3.11
CA PRO A 385 16.02 -39.80 -3.79
C PRO A 385 15.31 -39.75 -5.16
N TYR A 386 15.82 -40.54 -6.10
CA TYR A 386 15.15 -40.79 -7.37
C TYR A 386 14.08 -41.87 -7.17
N ALA A 387 12.91 -41.65 -7.76
CA ALA A 387 11.81 -42.60 -7.74
C ALA A 387 12.13 -43.84 -8.60
N ASP A 388 11.64 -45.01 -8.20
CA ASP A 388 11.54 -46.15 -9.11
C ASP A 388 10.36 -45.92 -10.06
N LYS A 389 10.66 -45.60 -11.33
CA LYS A 389 9.67 -45.32 -12.38
C LYS A 389 8.64 -46.45 -12.56
N ASN A 390 8.97 -47.68 -12.17
CA ASN A 390 8.10 -48.84 -12.31
C ASN A 390 7.05 -48.98 -11.20
N ASN A 391 7.09 -48.16 -10.15
CA ASN A 391 6.15 -48.28 -9.05
C ASN A 391 4.74 -47.80 -9.47
N LEU A 392 3.84 -48.75 -9.74
CA LEU A 392 2.46 -48.50 -10.21
C LEU A 392 1.61 -47.62 -9.29
N GLY A 393 2.00 -47.45 -8.02
CA GLY A 393 1.28 -46.61 -7.06
C GLY A 393 1.71 -45.14 -7.04
N ASP A 394 2.75 -44.76 -7.79
CA ASP A 394 3.24 -43.38 -7.79
C ASP A 394 2.41 -42.50 -8.71
N HIS A 395 2.14 -41.28 -8.25
CA HIS A 395 1.43 -40.27 -9.03
C HIS A 395 2.33 -39.08 -9.32
N PHE A 396 2.20 -38.48 -10.50
CA PHE A 396 3.21 -37.53 -11.01
C PHE A 396 2.74 -36.07 -10.99
N GLN A 397 3.70 -35.17 -10.77
CA GLN A 397 3.50 -33.73 -10.85
C GLN A 397 4.73 -33.05 -11.45
N SER A 398 4.48 -32.10 -12.34
CA SER A 398 5.54 -31.28 -12.92
C SER A 398 5.92 -30.16 -11.96
N VAL A 399 7.22 -29.98 -11.76
CA VAL A 399 7.79 -28.96 -10.86
C VAL A 399 9.04 -28.32 -11.44
N PHE A 400 9.34 -27.10 -11.02
CA PHE A 400 10.51 -26.32 -11.42
C PHE A 400 11.72 -26.63 -10.54
N PHE A 401 12.85 -26.89 -11.18
CA PHE A 401 14.14 -27.18 -10.57
C PHE A 401 15.07 -25.96 -10.70
N PRO A 402 15.36 -25.24 -9.59
CA PRO A 402 16.16 -24.01 -9.63
C PRO A 402 17.60 -24.21 -10.11
N ASP A 403 18.20 -25.35 -9.78
CA ASP A 403 19.57 -25.73 -10.14
C ASP A 403 19.76 -25.91 -11.65
N THR A 404 18.78 -26.50 -12.33
CA THR A 404 18.81 -26.70 -13.79
C THR A 404 18.16 -25.57 -14.57
N ASN A 405 17.45 -24.66 -13.88
CA ASN A 405 16.58 -23.64 -14.49
C ASN A 405 15.57 -24.23 -15.51
N MET A 406 15.03 -25.41 -15.19
CA MET A 406 14.16 -26.20 -16.05
C MET A 406 13.10 -26.92 -15.20
N TYR A 407 12.01 -27.33 -15.82
CA TYR A 407 10.99 -28.17 -15.20
C TYR A 407 11.37 -29.65 -15.28
N GLY A 408 10.91 -30.40 -14.29
CA GLY A 408 11.03 -31.84 -14.20
C GLY A 408 9.75 -32.44 -13.61
N ILE A 409 9.82 -33.69 -13.18
CA ILE A 409 8.70 -34.47 -12.67
C ILE A 409 9.10 -35.10 -11.34
N ILE A 410 8.22 -35.00 -10.36
CA ILE A 410 8.31 -35.70 -9.08
C ILE A 410 7.11 -36.63 -8.90
N ASN A 411 7.23 -37.61 -8.00
CA ASN A 411 6.08 -38.38 -7.55
C ASN A 411 5.40 -37.75 -6.30
N ASP A 412 4.29 -38.33 -5.85
CA ASP A 412 3.51 -37.94 -4.66
C ASP A 412 4.23 -38.15 -3.32
N LYS A 413 5.44 -38.73 -3.35
CA LYS A 413 6.35 -38.82 -2.20
C LYS A 413 7.44 -37.75 -2.23
N GLY A 414 7.52 -36.94 -3.29
CA GLY A 414 8.57 -35.94 -3.49
C GLY A 414 9.88 -36.49 -4.04
N GLU A 415 9.88 -37.73 -4.54
CA GLU A 415 11.04 -38.36 -5.17
C GLU A 415 11.15 -37.90 -6.62
N ILE A 416 12.39 -37.71 -7.10
CA ILE A 416 12.64 -37.19 -8.44
C ILE A 416 12.43 -38.30 -9.47
N VAL A 417 11.52 -38.08 -10.42
CA VAL A 417 11.26 -39.00 -11.55
C VAL A 417 12.07 -38.56 -12.77
N GLU A 418 12.04 -37.26 -13.06
CA GLU A 418 12.81 -36.63 -14.15
C GLU A 418 13.31 -35.25 -13.68
N ARG A 419 14.64 -35.03 -13.68
CA ARG A 419 15.25 -33.78 -13.18
C ARG A 419 15.55 -32.84 -14.35
N GLY A 420 14.92 -31.66 -14.37
CA GLY A 420 15.31 -30.56 -15.25
C GLY A 420 15.39 -30.90 -16.74
N ILE A 421 14.33 -31.47 -17.32
CA ILE A 421 14.31 -31.88 -18.73
C ILE A 421 13.56 -30.86 -19.60
N TYR A 422 12.60 -30.15 -19.01
CA TYR A 422 11.59 -29.39 -19.74
C TYR A 422 11.81 -27.89 -19.63
N ARG A 423 11.82 -27.17 -20.75
CA ARG A 423 11.93 -25.71 -20.74
C ARG A 423 10.66 -25.00 -20.24
N TYR A 424 9.51 -25.60 -20.54
CA TYR A 424 8.18 -25.13 -20.13
C TYR A 424 7.56 -26.16 -19.19
N ARG A 425 6.64 -25.75 -18.32
CA ARG A 425 5.93 -26.67 -17.41
C ARG A 425 5.12 -27.65 -18.25
N PRO A 426 5.45 -28.96 -18.27
CA PRO A 426 4.67 -29.91 -19.02
C PRO A 426 3.36 -30.23 -18.29
N GLU A 427 2.32 -30.52 -19.07
CA GLU A 427 1.07 -31.07 -18.54
C GLU A 427 1.19 -32.57 -18.34
N ILE A 428 0.62 -33.08 -17.26
CA ILE A 428 0.68 -34.49 -16.88
C ILE A 428 -0.74 -35.05 -16.73
N TYR A 429 -1.00 -36.16 -17.41
CA TYR A 429 -2.27 -36.89 -17.41
C TYR A 429 -2.00 -38.35 -17.02
N GLY A 430 -2.09 -38.65 -15.72
CA GLY A 430 -1.70 -39.96 -15.19
C GLY A 430 -0.22 -40.23 -15.44
N ASP A 431 0.08 -41.28 -16.21
CA ASP A 431 1.44 -41.68 -16.58
C ASP A 431 1.96 -40.98 -17.85
N ILE A 432 1.17 -40.10 -18.48
CA ILE A 432 1.53 -39.43 -19.74
C ILE A 432 1.94 -37.99 -19.48
N VAL A 433 3.09 -37.59 -20.04
CA VAL A 433 3.55 -36.20 -20.08
C VAL A 433 3.41 -35.64 -21.49
N VAL A 434 2.89 -34.42 -21.59
CA VAL A 434 2.79 -33.67 -22.85
C VAL A 434 4.02 -32.79 -22.99
N GLU A 435 4.89 -33.13 -23.93
CA GLU A 435 6.13 -32.39 -24.19
C GLU A 435 5.97 -31.48 -25.42
N GLU A 436 6.35 -30.21 -25.30
CA GLU A 436 6.42 -29.30 -26.44
C GLU A 436 7.76 -29.51 -27.17
N THR A 437 7.72 -29.87 -28.45
CA THR A 437 8.94 -30.07 -29.27
C THR A 437 9.37 -28.78 -29.96
N GLU A 438 10.64 -28.40 -29.80
CA GLU A 438 11.23 -27.27 -30.53
C GLU A 438 11.54 -27.68 -31.98
N GLY A 439 10.69 -27.25 -32.91
CA GLY A 439 10.93 -27.45 -34.33
C GLY A 439 9.74 -27.06 -35.19
N THR A 440 9.89 -25.96 -35.93
CA THR A 440 8.91 -25.30 -36.84
C THR A 440 8.00 -24.26 -36.19
N SER A 441 7.50 -23.33 -37.00
CA SER A 441 6.69 -22.16 -36.63
C SER A 441 5.34 -22.47 -35.94
N PHE A 442 5.08 -23.74 -35.65
CA PHE A 442 3.87 -24.26 -35.01
C PHE A 442 4.25 -25.16 -33.84
N LYS A 443 3.60 -24.96 -32.69
CA LYS A 443 3.77 -25.82 -31.51
C LYS A 443 3.35 -27.25 -31.86
N ARG A 444 4.28 -28.20 -31.81
CA ARG A 444 4.00 -29.64 -31.89
C ARG A 444 4.19 -30.26 -30.52
N PHE A 445 3.19 -31.00 -30.09
CA PHE A 445 3.22 -31.73 -28.83
C PHE A 445 3.53 -33.20 -29.12
N VAL A 446 4.42 -33.79 -28.33
CA VAL A 446 4.66 -35.23 -28.31
C VAL A 446 4.26 -35.77 -26.96
N LEU A 447 3.74 -36.99 -26.95
CA LEU A 447 3.26 -37.64 -25.74
C LEU A 447 4.27 -38.69 -25.36
N LYS A 448 4.68 -38.69 -24.10
CA LYS A 448 5.64 -39.65 -23.58
C LYS A 448 5.07 -40.31 -22.34
N ASN A 449 5.18 -41.62 -22.26
CA ASN A 449 4.89 -42.34 -21.03
C ASN A 449 6.06 -42.13 -20.04
N ILE A 450 5.79 -41.56 -18.87
CA ILE A 450 6.79 -41.21 -17.86
C ILE A 450 7.51 -42.47 -17.34
N ARG A 451 6.80 -43.61 -17.26
CA ARG A 451 7.32 -44.88 -16.72
C ARG A 451 8.21 -45.61 -17.72
N THR A 452 7.73 -45.78 -18.95
CA THR A 452 8.46 -46.55 -19.98
C THR A 452 9.43 -45.69 -20.79
N GLY A 453 9.21 -44.36 -20.82
CA GLY A 453 9.95 -43.43 -21.67
C GLY A 453 9.55 -43.49 -23.15
N GLU A 454 8.56 -44.31 -23.51
CA GLU A 454 8.13 -44.50 -24.89
C GLU A 454 7.15 -43.40 -25.34
N TYR A 455 7.24 -43.01 -26.61
CA TYR A 455 6.31 -42.06 -27.21
C TYR A 455 4.97 -42.72 -27.50
N VAL A 456 3.88 -42.05 -27.10
CA VAL A 456 2.51 -42.52 -27.30
C VAL A 456 1.93 -41.90 -28.57
N PRO A 457 1.27 -42.69 -29.44
CA PRO A 457 0.55 -42.18 -30.61
C PRO A 457 -0.53 -41.14 -30.26
N GLU A 458 -0.66 -40.11 -31.09
CA GLU A 458 -1.55 -38.96 -30.87
C GLU A 458 -3.05 -39.34 -30.82
N ASP A 459 -3.44 -40.44 -31.47
CA ASP A 459 -4.81 -40.97 -31.47
C ASP A 459 -5.27 -41.52 -30.10
N GLN A 460 -4.34 -41.80 -29.20
CA GLN A 460 -4.65 -42.20 -27.82
C GLN A 460 -4.82 -41.01 -26.86
N LEU A 461 -4.50 -39.79 -27.31
CA LEU A 461 -4.54 -38.59 -26.50
C LEU A 461 -5.96 -38.21 -26.08
N SER A 462 -6.89 -38.16 -27.03
CA SER A 462 -8.27 -37.75 -26.77
C SER A 462 -8.92 -38.67 -25.75
N ALA A 463 -8.77 -39.99 -25.91
CA ALA A 463 -9.29 -40.96 -24.97
C ALA A 463 -8.68 -40.82 -23.56
N THR A 464 -7.38 -40.53 -23.46
CA THR A 464 -6.68 -40.37 -22.18
C THR A 464 -7.06 -39.06 -21.49
N ILE A 465 -7.09 -37.95 -22.24
CA ILE A 465 -7.51 -36.64 -21.74
C ILE A 465 -8.99 -36.66 -21.36
N ASP A 466 -9.86 -37.24 -22.17
CA ASP A 466 -11.30 -37.29 -21.89
C ASP A 466 -11.58 -38.10 -20.63
N ASN A 467 -10.93 -39.27 -20.47
CA ASN A 467 -11.04 -40.06 -19.25
C ASN A 467 -10.52 -39.30 -18.02
N PHE A 468 -9.36 -38.65 -18.12
CA PHE A 468 -8.79 -37.86 -17.04
C PHE A 468 -9.66 -36.65 -16.69
N THR A 469 -10.22 -35.98 -17.70
CA THR A 469 -11.06 -34.79 -17.56
C THR A 469 -12.40 -35.14 -16.93
N GLU A 470 -13.03 -36.24 -17.36
CA GLU A 470 -14.26 -36.77 -16.73
C GLU A 470 -13.99 -37.21 -15.28
N GLU A 471 -12.88 -37.90 -15.04
CA GLU A 471 -12.46 -38.28 -13.69
C GLU A 471 -12.19 -37.05 -12.81
N THR A 472 -11.65 -35.96 -13.35
CA THR A 472 -11.41 -34.71 -12.61
C THR A 472 -12.70 -33.91 -12.38
N LYS A 473 -13.63 -33.90 -13.34
CA LYS A 473 -14.93 -33.20 -13.25
C LYS A 473 -15.91 -33.85 -12.28
N MET A 474 -15.93 -35.19 -12.18
CA MET A 474 -16.80 -35.89 -11.22
C MET A 474 -16.37 -35.72 -9.75
N ARG A 475 -15.14 -35.24 -9.51
CA ARG A 475 -14.47 -35.26 -8.20
C ARG A 475 -14.49 -33.94 -7.43
N THR A 476 -14.91 -32.84 -8.06
CA THR A 476 -15.01 -31.50 -7.45
C THR A 476 -16.45 -31.15 -7.09
N LYS A 477 -17.14 -32.03 -6.36
CA LYS A 477 -18.44 -31.65 -5.78
C LYS A 477 -18.18 -31.01 -4.41
N TRP A 478 -18.22 -29.68 -4.39
CA TRP A 478 -18.22 -28.90 -3.16
C TRP A 478 -19.46 -29.27 -2.35
N ILE A 479 -19.27 -29.86 -1.17
CA ILE A 479 -20.36 -30.22 -0.26
C ILE A 479 -20.34 -29.20 0.89
N ASP A 480 -21.51 -28.59 1.12
CA ASP A 480 -21.92 -27.60 2.14
C ASP A 480 -20.86 -26.93 3.02
N PHE A 481 -20.96 -25.61 3.12
CA PHE A 481 -20.18 -24.79 4.04
C PHE A 481 -20.78 -24.84 5.45
N ASP A 482 -20.16 -25.59 6.36
CA ASP A 482 -20.40 -25.42 7.78
C ASP A 482 -19.63 -24.19 8.31
N HIS A 483 -20.14 -23.58 9.37
CA HIS A 483 -19.39 -22.53 10.08
C HIS A 483 -18.29 -23.18 10.92
N TYR A 484 -17.05 -22.82 10.63
CA TYR A 484 -15.88 -23.24 11.41
C TYR A 484 -15.63 -22.21 12.52
N THR A 485 -15.35 -22.64 13.75
CA THR A 485 -15.17 -21.71 14.88
C THR A 485 -13.68 -21.46 15.15
N TYR A 486 -13.34 -20.24 15.60
CA TYR A 486 -11.95 -19.90 15.92
C TYR A 486 -11.36 -20.76 17.04
N GLU A 487 -12.19 -21.21 18.00
CA GLU A 487 -11.77 -22.15 19.03
C GLU A 487 -11.15 -23.43 18.45
N GLN A 488 -11.63 -23.89 17.29
CA GLN A 488 -11.08 -25.05 16.60
C GLN A 488 -9.75 -24.74 15.88
N MET A 489 -9.40 -23.47 15.70
CA MET A 489 -8.11 -23.04 15.14
C MET A 489 -7.03 -22.80 16.21
N LYS A 490 -7.38 -22.82 17.50
CA LYS A 490 -6.43 -22.50 18.57
C LYS A 490 -5.24 -23.45 18.57
N GLY A 491 -4.03 -22.88 18.71
CA GLY A 491 -2.78 -23.63 18.68
C GLY A 491 -2.17 -23.81 17.28
N SER A 492 -2.85 -23.36 16.22
CA SER A 492 -2.25 -23.26 14.88
C SER A 492 -1.45 -21.96 14.72
N LEU A 493 -0.48 -21.95 13.79
CA LEU A 493 0.22 -20.72 13.36
C LEU A 493 -0.78 -19.64 12.90
N PHE A 494 -1.93 -20.06 12.37
CA PHE A 494 -3.01 -19.15 11.99
C PHE A 494 -3.57 -18.38 13.19
N ALA A 495 -3.89 -19.06 14.29
CA ALA A 495 -4.38 -18.41 15.50
C ALA A 495 -3.33 -17.51 16.18
N GLU A 496 -2.04 -17.80 15.99
CA GLU A 496 -0.95 -16.91 16.45
C GLU A 496 -0.85 -15.62 15.62
N LEU A 497 -1.10 -15.71 14.30
CA LEU A 497 -0.96 -14.58 13.38
C LEU A 497 -2.24 -13.75 13.24
N ILE A 498 -3.41 -14.37 13.43
CA ILE A 498 -4.72 -13.76 13.20
C ILE A 498 -5.60 -14.01 14.43
N PRO A 499 -5.81 -12.97 15.26
CA PRO A 499 -6.75 -13.00 16.37
C PRO A 499 -8.20 -13.30 15.93
N GLU A 500 -9.02 -13.87 16.82
CA GLU A 500 -10.42 -14.24 16.54
C GLU A 500 -11.26 -13.09 15.99
N GLU A 501 -11.13 -11.94 16.64
CA GLU A 501 -11.94 -10.74 16.41
C GLU A 501 -11.74 -10.11 15.01
N ASP A 502 -10.79 -10.65 14.25
CA ASP A 502 -10.35 -10.18 12.95
C ASP A 502 -10.84 -10.99 11.79
N ILE A 503 -11.43 -12.14 12.11
CA ILE A 503 -12.03 -13.04 11.15
C ILE A 503 -13.42 -12.48 10.82
N LEU A 504 -13.58 -12.04 9.58
CA LEU A 504 -14.87 -11.56 9.08
C LEU A 504 -15.79 -12.73 8.78
N THR A 505 -15.24 -13.74 8.11
CA THR A 505 -15.95 -14.98 7.80
C THR A 505 -14.96 -16.12 7.90
N SER A 506 -15.43 -17.26 8.40
CA SER A 506 -14.73 -18.51 8.21
C SER A 506 -15.73 -19.57 7.79
N SER A 507 -15.33 -20.39 6.84
CA SER A 507 -16.14 -21.48 6.33
C SER A 507 -15.23 -22.67 6.08
N ILE A 508 -15.81 -23.86 6.14
CA ILE A 508 -15.10 -25.08 5.83
C ILE A 508 -15.70 -25.74 4.61
N GLY A 509 -14.86 -26.06 3.64
CA GLY A 509 -15.21 -26.86 2.47
C GLY A 509 -14.77 -28.30 2.69
N LYS A 510 -15.70 -29.24 2.55
CA LYS A 510 -15.39 -30.68 2.59
C LYS A 510 -15.21 -31.21 1.17
N TYR A 511 -14.14 -31.97 0.95
CA TYR A 511 -13.82 -32.59 -0.32
C TYR A 511 -13.81 -34.10 -0.12
N GLY A 512 -14.48 -34.84 -1.01
CA GLY A 512 -14.60 -36.29 -0.92
C GLY A 512 -13.80 -37.06 -1.97
N SER A 513 -12.95 -36.38 -2.74
CA SER A 513 -12.17 -37.02 -3.80
C SER A 513 -10.87 -36.26 -4.08
N PRO A 514 -9.73 -36.96 -4.31
CA PRO A 514 -9.59 -38.42 -4.40
C PRO A 514 -9.69 -39.15 -3.04
N PHE A 515 -9.70 -38.43 -1.93
CA PHE A 515 -9.98 -38.91 -0.57
C PHE A 515 -10.72 -37.83 0.21
N PHE A 516 -11.13 -38.10 1.45
CA PHE A 516 -11.76 -37.10 2.30
C PHE A 516 -10.71 -36.15 2.89
N TYR A 517 -10.90 -34.86 2.69
CA TYR A 517 -10.12 -33.80 3.33
C TYR A 517 -10.94 -32.53 3.43
N GLU A 518 -10.53 -31.63 4.31
CA GLU A 518 -11.23 -30.39 4.54
C GLU A 518 -10.31 -29.19 4.31
N ILE A 519 -10.88 -28.09 3.81
CA ILE A 519 -10.18 -26.82 3.65
C ILE A 519 -10.95 -25.77 4.43
N VAL A 520 -10.26 -25.11 5.34
CA VAL A 520 -10.80 -23.91 5.99
C VAL A 520 -10.46 -22.71 5.13
N GLU A 521 -11.50 -22.00 4.72
CA GLU A 521 -11.41 -20.67 4.15
C GLU A 521 -11.63 -19.65 5.27
N VAL A 522 -10.62 -18.84 5.54
CA VAL A 522 -10.71 -17.74 6.50
C VAL A 522 -10.51 -16.41 5.80
N THR A 523 -11.52 -15.55 5.86
CA THR A 523 -11.41 -14.18 5.41
C THR A 523 -11.14 -13.28 6.60
N ALA A 524 -9.95 -12.70 6.65
CA ALA A 524 -9.60 -11.63 7.57
C ALA A 524 -9.34 -10.35 6.78
N TYR A 525 -9.88 -9.22 7.25
CA TYR A 525 -9.83 -7.93 6.55
C TYR A 525 -10.42 -7.96 5.12
N THR A 526 -9.59 -8.13 4.08
CA THR A 526 -9.99 -8.29 2.68
C THR A 526 -9.27 -9.46 2.01
N GLN A 527 -8.57 -10.27 2.81
CA GLN A 527 -7.81 -11.41 2.31
C GLN A 527 -8.47 -12.70 2.76
N THR A 528 -8.75 -13.52 1.77
CA THR A 528 -9.12 -14.90 1.94
C THR A 528 -7.85 -15.74 2.02
N MET A 529 -7.81 -16.62 3.01
CA MET A 529 -6.71 -17.52 3.28
C MET A 529 -7.24 -18.92 3.44
N TYR A 530 -6.38 -19.90 3.18
CA TYR A 530 -6.73 -21.30 3.15
C TYR A 530 -5.78 -22.10 4.03
N ILE A 531 -6.35 -23.06 4.75
CA ILE A 531 -5.64 -24.04 5.57
C ILE A 531 -6.19 -25.41 5.23
N TYR A 532 -5.32 -26.38 4.98
CA TYR A 532 -5.74 -27.77 4.83
C TYR A 532 -5.85 -28.43 6.20
N LEU A 533 -6.94 -29.15 6.43
CA LEU A 533 -7.18 -29.91 7.66
C LEU A 533 -7.30 -31.41 7.38
N ASP A 534 -6.94 -32.21 8.39
CA ASP A 534 -7.27 -33.63 8.44
C ASP A 534 -8.73 -33.86 8.86
N ASP A 535 -9.15 -35.13 8.87
CA ASP A 535 -10.50 -35.56 9.30
C ASP A 535 -10.82 -35.24 10.77
N TYR A 536 -9.82 -34.82 11.56
CA TYR A 536 -9.94 -34.46 12.98
C TYR A 536 -9.84 -32.94 13.21
N TYR A 537 -9.88 -32.14 12.14
CA TYR A 537 -9.77 -30.69 12.17
C TYR A 537 -8.38 -30.15 12.58
N ASN A 538 -7.34 -30.98 12.55
CA ASN A 538 -5.97 -30.51 12.77
C ASN A 538 -5.37 -29.98 11.46
N PRO A 539 -4.59 -28.88 11.50
CA PRO A 539 -3.83 -28.44 10.34
C PRO A 539 -2.91 -29.55 9.80
N LEU A 540 -3.04 -29.88 8.51
CA LEU A 540 -2.17 -30.84 7.85
C LEU A 540 -0.71 -30.38 7.83
N ASN A 541 -0.50 -29.07 7.80
CA ASN A 541 0.80 -28.44 7.95
C ASN A 541 0.65 -27.05 8.58
N ASN A 542 1.77 -26.41 8.92
CA ASN A 542 1.80 -25.09 9.55
C ASN A 542 1.71 -23.92 8.53
N SER A 543 1.45 -24.19 7.26
CA SER A 543 1.43 -23.16 6.22
C SER A 543 0.04 -22.51 6.09
N ILE A 544 0.04 -21.24 5.70
CA ILE A 544 -1.19 -20.50 5.39
C ILE A 544 -1.12 -20.03 3.95
N TYR A 545 -2.13 -20.42 3.17
CA TYR A 545 -2.14 -20.20 1.73
C TYR A 545 -3.06 -19.04 1.35
N TYR A 546 -2.69 -18.26 0.33
CA TYR A 546 -3.57 -17.22 -0.23
C TYR A 546 -4.37 -17.73 -1.44
N SER A 547 -3.92 -18.84 -2.01
CA SER A 547 -4.56 -19.55 -3.11
C SER A 547 -4.20 -21.01 -2.98
N ILE A 548 -5.15 -21.87 -3.30
CA ILE A 548 -4.98 -23.31 -3.23
C ILE A 548 -5.49 -23.96 -4.50
N THR A 549 -4.83 -25.03 -4.90
CA THR A 549 -5.32 -26.02 -5.85
C THR A 549 -5.64 -27.25 -5.01
N PRO A 550 -6.91 -27.67 -4.92
CA PRO A 550 -7.29 -28.87 -4.18
C PRO A 550 -6.59 -30.12 -4.76
N TYR A 551 -6.61 -31.23 -4.02
CA TYR A 551 -5.95 -32.47 -4.45
C TYR A 551 -6.48 -32.93 -5.81
N GLY A 552 -5.58 -33.07 -6.78
CA GLY A 552 -5.88 -33.63 -8.10
C GLY A 552 -5.97 -35.15 -8.08
N SER A 553 -6.21 -35.75 -9.24
CA SER A 553 -6.10 -37.21 -9.45
C SER A 553 -4.69 -37.76 -9.17
N ASN A 554 -3.69 -36.88 -9.11
CA ASN A 554 -2.32 -37.21 -8.72
C ASN A 554 -2.07 -37.16 -7.21
N PHE A 555 -3.11 -36.99 -6.38
CA PHE A 555 -3.00 -36.95 -4.92
C PHE A 555 -2.06 -35.86 -4.39
N ILE A 556 -1.82 -34.82 -5.20
CA ILE A 556 -1.00 -33.67 -4.83
C ILE A 556 -1.89 -32.43 -4.85
N ALA A 557 -1.85 -31.68 -3.75
CA ALA A 557 -2.43 -30.35 -3.65
C ALA A 557 -1.33 -29.29 -3.82
N ILE A 558 -1.72 -28.09 -4.28
CA ILE A 558 -0.78 -26.98 -4.45
C ILE A 558 -1.26 -25.80 -3.62
N GLY A 559 -0.53 -25.47 -2.57
CA GLY A 559 -0.78 -24.29 -1.75
C GLY A 559 0.17 -23.15 -2.12
N LYS A 560 -0.35 -21.97 -2.45
CA LYS A 560 0.48 -20.79 -2.71
C LYS A 560 0.62 -19.93 -1.45
N THR A 561 1.86 -19.76 -1.02
CA THR A 561 2.27 -18.83 0.05
C THR A 561 2.80 -17.55 -0.58
N SER A 562 3.02 -16.50 0.21
CA SER A 562 3.57 -15.21 -0.28
C SER A 562 4.94 -15.28 -0.99
N CYS A 563 5.58 -16.45 -1.02
CA CYS A 563 6.91 -16.64 -1.60
C CYS A 563 7.07 -17.87 -2.48
N SER A 564 6.17 -18.84 -2.37
CA SER A 564 6.34 -20.15 -2.98
C SER A 564 5.02 -20.82 -3.30
N SER A 565 5.09 -21.78 -4.21
CA SER A 565 4.08 -22.82 -4.36
C SER A 565 4.58 -24.07 -3.66
N GLU A 566 3.85 -24.51 -2.65
CA GLU A 566 4.11 -25.73 -1.89
C GLU A 566 3.25 -26.87 -2.45
N TYR A 567 3.90 -28.00 -2.72
CA TYR A 567 3.26 -29.22 -3.19
C TYR A 567 3.08 -30.15 -1.99
N ILE A 568 1.84 -30.54 -1.75
CA ILE A 568 1.42 -31.20 -0.53
C ILE A 568 0.88 -32.58 -0.90
N ASN A 569 1.40 -33.64 -0.27
CA ASN A 569 0.88 -34.99 -0.48
C ASN A 569 -0.33 -35.27 0.42
N ARG A 570 -0.97 -36.43 0.25
CA ARG A 570 -2.14 -36.84 1.03
C ARG A 570 -1.98 -36.83 2.56
N ASN A 571 -0.73 -36.94 3.06
CA ASN A 571 -0.46 -36.94 4.50
C ASN A 571 -0.32 -35.52 5.06
N GLY A 572 -0.35 -34.49 4.20
CA GLY A 572 -0.05 -33.11 4.59
C GLY A 572 1.41 -32.71 4.47
N ASP A 573 2.29 -33.65 4.08
CA ASP A 573 3.72 -33.37 3.95
C ASP A 573 3.97 -32.47 2.75
N ILE A 574 4.78 -31.42 2.96
CA ILE A 574 5.32 -30.63 1.86
C ILE A 574 6.41 -31.47 1.17
N ILE A 575 6.08 -31.97 -0.01
CA ILE A 575 6.95 -32.84 -0.82
C ILE A 575 7.79 -32.09 -1.83
N TRP A 576 7.41 -30.85 -2.17
CA TRP A 576 8.21 -29.96 -3.01
C TRP A 576 7.85 -28.49 -2.78
N ILE A 577 8.80 -27.60 -3.02
CA ILE A 577 8.60 -26.15 -2.95
C ILE A 577 9.17 -25.50 -4.21
N GLU A 578 8.31 -24.84 -4.98
CA GLU A 578 8.73 -23.97 -6.06
C GLU A 578 8.76 -22.53 -5.57
N LYS A 579 9.90 -21.87 -5.71
CA LYS A 579 9.97 -20.42 -5.51
C LYS A 579 9.11 -19.75 -6.57
N GLU A 580 8.25 -18.82 -6.18
CA GLU A 580 7.56 -17.99 -7.18
C GLU A 580 8.62 -17.29 -8.03
N GLN A 581 8.69 -17.66 -9.31
CA GLN A 581 9.50 -16.92 -10.28
C GLN A 581 8.85 -15.56 -10.48
N LYS A 582 9.33 -14.57 -9.73
CA LYS A 582 9.02 -13.15 -9.95
C LYS A 582 9.86 -12.59 -11.09
#